data_AF-A0A6N2Z8X8-F1
#
_entry.id   AF-A0A6N2Z8X8-F1
#
_cell.length_a   1.000
_cell.length_b   1.000
_cell.length_c   1.000
_cell.angle_alpha   90.00
_cell.angle_beta   90.00
_cell.angle_gamma   90.00
#
_symmetry.space_group_name_H-M   'P 1'
#
loop_
_entity.id
_entity.type
_entity.pdbx_description
1 polymer ?
#
loop_
_entity_poly.entity_id
_entity_poly.type
_entity_poly.pdbx_seq_one_letter_code
_entity_poly.pdbx_strand_id
1 'polypeptide(L)'
;MWNLGKTEKEKVAANHKMTFAYVLLLLIGVVSVSLIAFFFTQYSIHPVAGSSMEPTIKDGQQVAIKKTQTLQRYATVAFSASSEDGMFIKRIIGVPGDKLIVQNDVMILDFETESAFASTIQVKLQANVAEQLKELHEIPAGYYFVLGDHMAVSKDSRSFGLIKKTQVEGILTAILPSVKGGRQVLIIKGIAIGVILLVFGILASRFLIHYRMEQAKKLTGHPAVFYKKLQILKQLETQKTTLFLMITTLLMGIVVFLLMVSLFQVENQFLQRNEQVTQLEKEVQKIKTQQNEVLSKVTVRSYPEEGIGLADISWEALTKSQEQEALQPKIETELTQKLVPYFGLTQAIISLDVPSQTLSIAMTGATENEENRKKIEDNITAFVAESKEIPKLMQITIEIQMTTEKETETIYEEIFLREKDTDAFSKVEKNEANVQKGKG
;
A
#
# COMPACT_ATOMS: atom_id res chain seq x y z
N MET A 1 -12.54 -12.25 -71.27
CA MET A 1 -13.54 -13.25 -70.84
C MET A 1 -13.31 -13.54 -69.36
N TRP A 2 -14.39 -13.79 -68.61
CA TRP A 2 -14.44 -14.11 -67.17
C TRP A 2 -14.29 -12.96 -66.17
N ASN A 3 -15.43 -12.41 -65.72
CA ASN A 3 -15.94 -12.82 -64.41
C ASN A 3 -17.47 -12.65 -64.42
N LEU A 4 -18.17 -13.77 -64.32
CA LEU A 4 -19.62 -13.86 -64.35
C LEU A 4 -20.21 -13.01 -63.22
N GLY A 5 -21.21 -12.20 -63.58
CA GLY A 5 -21.98 -11.43 -62.62
C GLY A 5 -22.57 -12.38 -61.58
N LYS A 6 -22.21 -12.17 -60.30
CA LYS A 6 -22.79 -12.88 -59.16
C LYS A 6 -24.30 -13.00 -59.35
N THR A 7 -24.80 -14.22 -59.20
CA THR A 7 -26.23 -14.53 -59.31
C THR A 7 -27.04 -13.68 -58.31
N GLU A 8 -28.32 -13.43 -58.59
CA GLU A 8 -29.16 -12.61 -57.71
C GLU A 8 -29.17 -13.13 -56.26
N LYS A 9 -29.12 -14.47 -56.08
CA LYS A 9 -28.96 -15.14 -54.78
C LYS A 9 -27.64 -14.82 -54.08
N GLU A 10 -26.51 -14.78 -54.81
CA GLU A 10 -25.20 -14.44 -54.23
C GLU A 10 -25.11 -12.95 -53.83
N LYS A 11 -25.75 -12.05 -54.60
CA LYS A 11 -25.84 -10.62 -54.25
C LYS A 11 -26.71 -10.40 -53.02
N VAL A 12 -27.84 -11.12 -52.89
CA VAL A 12 -28.72 -11.05 -51.70
C VAL A 12 -28.05 -11.63 -50.46
N ALA A 13 -27.30 -12.73 -50.58
CA ALA A 13 -26.53 -13.32 -49.49
C ALA A 13 -25.37 -12.43 -49.03
N ALA A 14 -24.67 -11.77 -49.97
CA ALA A 14 -23.64 -10.79 -49.64
C ALA A 14 -24.21 -9.58 -48.90
N ASN A 15 -25.36 -9.04 -49.35
CA ASN A 15 -26.01 -7.93 -48.66
C ASN A 15 -26.53 -8.31 -47.26
N HIS A 16 -27.03 -9.55 -47.06
CA HIS A 16 -27.41 -10.03 -45.71
C HIS A 16 -26.23 -10.19 -44.76
N LYS A 17 -25.09 -10.68 -45.26
CA LYS A 17 -23.86 -10.80 -44.45
C LYS A 17 -23.33 -9.41 -44.06
N MET A 18 -23.39 -8.45 -44.97
CA MET A 18 -22.99 -7.07 -44.71
C MET A 18 -23.94 -6.38 -43.72
N THR A 19 -25.26 -6.46 -43.90
CA THR A 19 -26.22 -5.87 -42.95
C THR A 19 -26.13 -6.51 -41.56
N PHE A 20 -25.92 -7.83 -41.47
CA PHE A 20 -25.67 -8.50 -40.20
C PHE A 20 -24.40 -8.00 -39.51
N ALA A 21 -23.30 -7.87 -40.25
CA ALA A 21 -22.04 -7.36 -39.70
C ALA A 21 -22.18 -5.93 -39.15
N TYR A 22 -22.93 -5.06 -39.83
CA TYR A 22 -23.15 -3.69 -39.35
C TYR A 22 -24.10 -3.59 -38.15
N VAL A 23 -25.18 -4.39 -38.12
CA VAL A 23 -26.06 -4.46 -36.94
C VAL A 23 -25.30 -4.98 -35.73
N LEU A 24 -24.46 -6.00 -35.92
CA LEU A 24 -23.59 -6.54 -34.87
C LEU A 24 -22.62 -5.46 -34.37
N LEU A 25 -22.01 -4.70 -35.28
CA LEU A 25 -21.11 -3.60 -34.93
C LEU A 25 -21.85 -2.51 -34.12
N LEU A 26 -23.03 -2.08 -34.58
CA LEU A 26 -23.88 -1.11 -33.86
C LEU A 26 -24.24 -1.58 -32.44
N LEU A 27 -24.64 -2.85 -32.32
CA LEU A 27 -24.95 -3.50 -31.05
C LEU A 27 -23.73 -3.51 -30.11
N ILE A 28 -22.55 -3.87 -30.63
CA ILE A 28 -21.30 -3.84 -29.88
C ILE A 28 -21.00 -2.43 -29.37
N GLY A 29 -21.21 -1.40 -30.19
CA GLY A 29 -21.01 -0.01 -29.77
C GLY A 29 -21.94 0.41 -28.63
N VAL A 30 -23.24 0.12 -28.75
CA VAL A 30 -24.23 0.43 -27.70
C VAL A 30 -23.91 -0.33 -26.40
N VAL A 31 -23.58 -1.62 -26.51
CA VAL A 31 -23.19 -2.44 -25.36
C VAL A 31 -21.92 -1.90 -24.72
N SER A 32 -20.92 -1.51 -25.51
CA SER A 32 -19.67 -0.94 -25.01
C SER A 32 -19.90 0.38 -24.27
N VAL A 33 -20.69 1.30 -24.82
CA VAL A 33 -21.06 2.56 -24.15
C VAL A 33 -21.81 2.28 -22.85
N SER A 34 -22.77 1.35 -22.88
CA SER A 34 -23.56 1.01 -21.70
C SER A 34 -22.69 0.38 -20.60
N LEU A 35 -21.71 -0.46 -20.97
CA LEU A 35 -20.74 -1.04 -20.04
C LEU A 35 -19.82 0.02 -19.44
N ILE A 36 -19.32 0.95 -20.26
CA ILE A 36 -18.48 2.05 -19.78
C ILE A 36 -19.27 2.95 -18.83
N ALA A 37 -20.49 3.35 -19.21
CA ALA A 37 -21.38 4.14 -18.35
C ALA A 37 -21.67 3.39 -17.05
N PHE A 38 -21.99 2.10 -17.11
CA PHE A 38 -22.19 1.27 -15.92
C PHE A 38 -20.95 1.26 -15.03
N PHE A 39 -19.75 1.14 -15.60
CA PHE A 39 -18.50 1.20 -14.83
C PHE A 39 -18.34 2.52 -14.06
N PHE A 40 -18.57 3.67 -14.70
CA PHE A 40 -18.52 4.98 -14.04
C PHE A 40 -19.63 5.21 -13.01
N THR A 41 -20.75 4.49 -13.10
CA THR A 41 -21.76 4.52 -12.02
C THR A 41 -21.30 3.76 -10.78
N GLN A 42 -20.51 2.70 -10.93
CA GLN A 42 -20.06 1.81 -9.85
C GLN A 42 -18.72 2.22 -9.23
N TYR A 43 -17.88 2.93 -9.98
CA TYR A 43 -16.52 3.29 -9.55
C TYR A 43 -16.28 4.81 -9.63
N SER A 44 -15.60 5.34 -8.63
CA SER A 44 -15.05 6.71 -8.62
C SER A 44 -13.54 6.66 -8.56
N ILE A 45 -12.86 7.58 -9.24
CA ILE A 45 -11.40 7.72 -9.18
C ILE A 45 -11.07 9.03 -8.47
N HIS A 46 -10.32 8.95 -7.38
CA HIS A 46 -9.92 10.12 -6.59
C HIS A 46 -8.40 10.26 -6.53
N PRO A 47 -7.85 11.48 -6.68
CA PRO A 47 -6.46 11.75 -6.35
C PRO A 47 -6.27 11.72 -4.84
N VAL A 48 -5.13 11.18 -4.39
CA VAL A 48 -4.75 11.16 -2.98
C VAL A 48 -3.81 12.31 -2.70
N ALA A 49 -4.17 13.12 -1.71
CA ALA A 49 -3.34 14.18 -1.17
C ALA A 49 -3.09 13.91 0.32
N GLY A 50 -1.82 13.85 0.71
CA GLY A 50 -1.37 13.61 2.08
C GLY A 50 -0.83 12.20 2.35
N SER A 51 -0.16 12.05 3.49
CA SER A 51 0.63 10.86 3.87
C SER A 51 -0.05 9.93 4.89
N SER A 52 -1.32 10.18 5.23
CA SER A 52 -2.04 9.47 6.31
C SER A 52 -2.21 7.96 6.11
N MET A 53 -2.08 7.49 4.87
CA MET A 53 -2.21 6.08 4.49
C MET A 53 -0.88 5.46 4.06
N GLU A 54 0.25 6.14 4.31
CA GLU A 54 1.57 5.56 4.03
C GLU A 54 1.90 4.44 5.03
N PRO A 55 2.60 3.37 4.60
CA PRO A 55 3.19 3.16 3.27
C PRO A 55 2.23 2.60 2.21
N THR A 56 1.00 2.25 2.58
CA THR A 56 0.03 1.58 1.69
C THR A 56 -0.40 2.43 0.51
N ILE A 57 -0.67 3.72 0.74
CA ILE A 57 -1.06 4.68 -0.30
C ILE A 57 -0.22 5.93 -0.13
N LYS A 58 0.58 6.25 -1.16
CA LYS A 58 1.51 7.38 -1.17
C LYS A 58 0.85 8.63 -1.75
N ASP A 59 1.34 9.78 -1.31
CA ASP A 59 0.92 11.07 -1.84
C ASP A 59 1.04 11.13 -3.38
N GLY A 60 0.03 11.72 -4.02
CA GLY A 60 -0.06 11.86 -5.47
C GLY A 60 -0.51 10.62 -6.24
N GLN A 61 -0.73 9.47 -5.58
CA GLN A 61 -1.38 8.30 -6.21
C GLN A 61 -2.87 8.58 -6.49
N GLN A 62 -3.49 7.72 -7.29
CA GLN A 62 -4.94 7.74 -7.50
C GLN A 62 -5.53 6.44 -6.95
N VAL A 63 -6.77 6.51 -6.48
CA VAL A 63 -7.48 5.36 -5.94
C VAL A 63 -8.78 5.13 -6.67
N ALA A 64 -9.07 3.87 -6.97
CA ALA A 64 -10.37 3.45 -7.49
C ALA A 64 -11.25 2.99 -6.32
N ILE A 65 -12.34 3.72 -6.10
CA ILE A 65 -13.33 3.45 -5.06
C ILE A 65 -14.55 2.80 -5.69
N LYS A 66 -14.88 1.59 -5.24
CA LYS A 66 -16.13 0.92 -5.59
C LYS A 66 -17.24 1.42 -4.67
N LYS A 67 -18.29 2.01 -5.23
CA LYS A 67 -19.46 2.48 -4.48
C LYS A 67 -20.21 1.29 -3.93
N THR A 68 -20.09 1.06 -2.62
CA THR A 68 -20.70 -0.07 -1.92
C THR A 68 -21.05 0.33 -0.50
N GLN A 69 -22.13 -0.27 0.01
CA GLN A 69 -22.62 -0.08 1.37
C GLN A 69 -22.23 -1.24 2.30
N THR A 70 -21.59 -2.29 1.77
CA THR A 70 -21.11 -3.41 2.57
C THR A 70 -19.70 -3.11 3.03
N LEU A 71 -19.56 -2.63 4.26
CA LEU A 71 -18.29 -2.24 4.87
C LEU A 71 -17.85 -3.33 5.86
N GLN A 72 -16.61 -3.80 5.71
CA GLN A 72 -16.04 -4.86 6.53
C GLN A 72 -14.83 -4.33 7.31
N ARG A 73 -14.48 -5.03 8.39
CA ARG A 73 -13.25 -4.76 9.14
C ARG A 73 -12.04 -4.79 8.20
N TYR A 74 -11.10 -3.89 8.41
CA TYR A 74 -9.88 -3.67 7.62
C TYR A 74 -10.07 -3.20 6.18
N ALA A 75 -11.31 -3.00 5.71
CA ALA A 75 -11.56 -2.35 4.43
C ALA A 75 -11.05 -0.90 4.48
N THR A 76 -10.32 -0.48 3.45
CA THR A 76 -9.96 0.92 3.24
C THR A 76 -11.11 1.64 2.57
N VAL A 77 -11.62 2.70 3.17
CA VAL A 77 -12.82 3.42 2.74
C VAL A 77 -12.52 4.87 2.42
N ALA A 78 -13.25 5.40 1.45
CA ALA A 78 -13.31 6.83 1.16
C ALA A 78 -14.61 7.41 1.73
N PHE A 79 -14.52 8.47 2.53
CA PHE A 79 -15.68 9.08 3.18
C PHE A 79 -15.51 10.59 3.33
N SER A 80 -16.63 11.32 3.45
CA SER A 80 -16.62 12.75 3.79
C SER A 80 -16.78 12.93 5.30
N ALA A 81 -15.88 13.68 5.92
CA ALA A 81 -16.01 14.01 7.34
C ALA A 81 -16.98 15.19 7.50
N SER A 82 -17.91 15.12 8.45
CA SER A 82 -18.83 16.25 8.70
C SER A 82 -18.14 17.49 9.29
N SER A 83 -16.94 17.32 9.84
CA SER A 83 -16.17 18.38 10.48
C SER A 83 -15.24 19.13 9.52
N GLU A 84 -14.98 18.60 8.31
CA GLU A 84 -14.01 19.17 7.37
C GLU A 84 -14.41 18.93 5.92
N ASP A 85 -14.27 19.96 5.09
CA ASP A 85 -14.45 19.85 3.65
C ASP A 85 -13.34 18.99 3.04
N GLY A 86 -13.73 17.82 2.52
CA GLY A 86 -12.80 16.92 1.84
C GLY A 86 -13.22 15.46 1.91
N MET A 87 -12.59 14.66 1.05
CA MET A 87 -12.68 13.20 1.09
C MET A 87 -11.47 12.64 1.82
N PHE A 88 -11.73 11.80 2.81
CA PHE A 88 -10.72 11.12 3.61
C PHE A 88 -10.65 9.66 3.22
N ILE A 89 -9.44 9.12 3.16
CA ILE A 89 -9.20 7.69 3.00
C ILE A 89 -8.62 7.17 4.30
N LYS A 90 -9.27 6.18 4.90
CA LYS A 90 -8.86 5.52 6.15
C LYS A 90 -9.22 4.04 6.13
N ARG A 91 -8.62 3.26 7.02
CA ARG A 91 -8.92 1.84 7.23
C ARG A 91 -9.95 1.68 8.34
N ILE A 92 -10.98 0.87 8.11
CA ILE A 92 -11.92 0.46 9.15
C ILE A 92 -11.22 -0.46 10.12
N ILE A 93 -11.21 -0.10 11.39
CA ILE A 93 -10.66 -0.92 12.47
C ILE A 93 -11.78 -1.46 13.34
N GLY A 94 -12.76 -0.60 13.68
CA GLY A 94 -13.95 -0.99 14.44
C GLY A 94 -15.21 -1.02 13.58
N VAL A 95 -16.02 -2.05 13.77
CA VAL A 95 -17.31 -2.27 13.10
C VAL A 95 -18.44 -2.31 14.13
N PRO A 96 -19.71 -2.15 13.71
CA PRO A 96 -20.84 -2.27 14.62
C PRO A 96 -20.83 -3.57 15.43
N GLY A 97 -21.04 -3.45 16.76
CA GLY A 97 -21.02 -4.56 17.71
C GLY A 97 -19.68 -4.80 18.41
N ASP A 98 -18.59 -4.16 17.96
CA ASP A 98 -17.32 -4.23 18.68
C ASP A 98 -17.41 -3.52 20.03
N LYS A 99 -16.86 -4.15 21.08
CA LYS A 99 -16.87 -3.58 22.42
C LYS A 99 -15.78 -2.54 22.55
N LEU A 100 -16.09 -1.44 23.22
CA LEU A 100 -15.12 -0.38 23.47
C LEU A 100 -15.20 0.11 24.91
N ILE A 101 -14.04 0.44 25.48
CA ILE A 101 -13.92 1.01 26.83
C ILE A 101 -13.00 2.21 26.71
N VAL A 102 -13.40 3.35 27.27
CA VAL A 102 -12.59 4.57 27.28
C VAL A 102 -12.22 4.93 28.73
N GLN A 103 -10.92 5.04 29.01
CA GLN A 103 -10.39 5.45 30.31
C GLN A 103 -9.27 6.47 30.12
N ASN A 104 -9.40 7.66 30.74
CA ASN A 104 -8.36 8.70 30.76
C ASN A 104 -7.72 8.97 29.37
N ASP A 105 -8.57 9.18 28.36
CA ASP A 105 -8.23 9.39 26.94
C ASP A 105 -7.69 8.18 26.18
N VAL A 106 -7.63 6.99 26.77
CA VAL A 106 -7.27 5.75 26.08
C VAL A 106 -8.54 4.96 25.79
N MET A 107 -8.76 4.61 24.53
CA MET A 107 -9.79 3.68 24.10
C MET A 107 -9.19 2.30 23.87
N ILE A 108 -9.79 1.30 24.49
CA ILE A 108 -9.55 -0.12 24.22
C ILE A 108 -10.72 -0.61 23.40
N LEU A 109 -10.44 -1.11 22.20
CA LEU A 109 -11.42 -1.69 21.28
C LEU A 109 -11.19 -3.20 21.21
N ASP A 110 -12.17 -3.97 21.65
CA ASP A 110 -12.14 -5.44 21.66
C ASP A 110 -12.97 -6.01 20.51
N PHE A 111 -12.34 -6.89 19.74
CA PHE A 111 -12.90 -7.53 18.58
C PHE A 111 -13.44 -8.91 18.98
N GLU A 112 -14.73 -9.15 18.79
CA GLU A 112 -15.25 -10.52 18.81
C GLU A 112 -14.73 -11.25 17.56
N THR A 113 -13.58 -11.91 17.68
CA THR A 113 -13.00 -12.75 16.61
C THR A 113 -12.63 -14.13 17.15
N GLU A 114 -12.76 -15.16 16.32
CA GLU A 114 -12.36 -16.55 16.65
C GLU A 114 -10.83 -16.79 16.57
N SER A 115 -10.02 -15.73 16.43
CA SER A 115 -8.58 -15.81 16.15
C SER A 115 -7.72 -15.73 17.41
N ALA A 116 -6.63 -16.51 17.48
CA ALA A 116 -5.72 -16.63 18.63
C ALA A 116 -4.71 -15.47 18.81
N PHE A 117 -4.86 -14.36 18.06
CA PHE A 117 -4.02 -13.18 18.20
C PHE A 117 -4.78 -12.08 18.95
N ALA A 118 -4.06 -11.25 19.73
CA ALA A 118 -4.62 -10.21 20.58
C ALA A 118 -5.79 -9.48 19.91
N SER A 119 -7.00 -9.71 20.44
CA SER A 119 -8.27 -9.22 19.91
C SER A 119 -8.54 -7.76 20.24
N THR A 120 -7.60 -7.09 20.92
CA THR A 120 -7.79 -5.74 21.44
C THR A 120 -6.80 -4.75 20.86
N ILE A 121 -7.26 -3.58 20.44
CA ILE A 121 -6.43 -2.45 20.07
C ILE A 121 -6.59 -1.33 21.09
N GLN A 122 -5.48 -0.76 21.55
CA GLN A 122 -5.47 0.43 22.39
C GLN A 122 -5.05 1.65 21.58
N VAL A 123 -5.83 2.73 21.68
CA VAL A 123 -5.52 3.99 21.01
C VAL A 123 -5.75 5.18 21.93
N LYS A 124 -4.83 6.15 21.88
CA LYS A 124 -5.02 7.44 22.53
C LYS A 124 -5.96 8.32 21.68
N LEU A 125 -6.99 8.86 22.32
CA LEU A 125 -7.97 9.78 21.75
C LEU A 125 -7.63 11.22 22.11
N GLN A 126 -8.17 12.17 21.36
CA GLN A 126 -8.26 13.55 21.81
C GLN A 126 -9.33 13.67 22.91
N ALA A 127 -9.13 14.56 23.89
CA ALA A 127 -9.99 14.67 25.08
C ALA A 127 -11.49 14.84 24.75
N ASN A 128 -11.81 15.66 23.74
CA ASN A 128 -13.18 15.85 23.26
C ASN A 128 -13.81 14.56 22.68
N VAL A 129 -13.01 13.75 21.97
CA VAL A 129 -13.47 12.46 21.43
C VAL A 129 -13.59 11.43 22.54
N ALA A 130 -12.65 11.42 23.49
CA ALA A 130 -12.72 10.55 24.66
C ALA A 130 -14.00 10.78 25.46
N GLU A 131 -14.35 12.05 25.70
CA GLU A 131 -15.61 12.44 26.35
C GLU A 131 -16.83 11.98 25.54
N GLN A 132 -16.81 12.14 24.21
CA GLN A 132 -17.89 11.70 23.33
C GLN A 132 -18.10 10.18 23.34
N LEU A 133 -17.02 9.40 23.43
CA LEU A 133 -17.06 7.93 23.36
C LEU A 133 -17.15 7.26 24.74
N LYS A 134 -17.01 8.01 25.84
CA LYS A 134 -16.92 7.48 27.21
C LYS A 134 -18.11 6.61 27.63
N GLU A 135 -19.31 7.00 27.19
CA GLU A 135 -20.56 6.34 27.57
C GLU A 135 -20.92 5.16 26.63
N LEU A 136 -20.17 4.98 25.55
CA LEU A 136 -20.37 3.88 24.60
C LEU A 136 -19.64 2.63 25.09
N HIS A 137 -20.38 1.53 25.17
CA HIS A 137 -19.83 0.21 25.53
C HIS A 137 -19.56 -0.65 24.28
N GLU A 138 -20.17 -0.28 23.15
CA GLU A 138 -20.00 -0.91 21.84
C GLU A 138 -20.12 0.12 20.72
N ILE A 139 -19.59 -0.20 19.54
CA ILE A 139 -19.77 0.62 18.34
C ILE A 139 -21.23 0.47 17.86
N PRO A 140 -22.01 1.56 17.79
CA PRO A 140 -23.42 1.49 17.41
C PRO A 140 -23.64 1.03 15.96
N ALA A 141 -24.83 0.49 15.69
CA ALA A 141 -25.26 0.15 14.34
C ALA A 141 -25.12 1.33 13.36
N GLY A 142 -24.42 1.09 12.24
CA GLY A 142 -24.20 2.10 11.20
C GLY A 142 -23.04 3.07 11.48
N TYR A 143 -22.27 2.85 12.55
CA TYR A 143 -21.05 3.60 12.86
C TYR A 143 -19.81 2.72 12.71
N TYR A 144 -18.68 3.36 12.41
CA TYR A 144 -17.39 2.69 12.23
C TYR A 144 -16.27 3.51 12.86
N PHE A 145 -15.26 2.83 13.39
CA PHE A 145 -14.03 3.45 13.87
C PHE A 145 -12.94 3.25 12.84
N VAL A 146 -12.33 4.34 12.37
CA VAL A 146 -11.32 4.30 11.29
C VAL A 146 -9.98 4.87 11.73
N LEU A 147 -8.89 4.27 11.25
CA LEU A 147 -7.52 4.74 11.47
C LEU A 147 -6.78 4.91 10.14
N GLY A 148 -5.82 5.82 10.09
CA GLY A 148 -4.87 5.85 9.00
C GLY A 148 -3.72 4.90 9.25
N ASP A 149 -3.18 4.31 8.18
CA ASP A 149 -2.06 3.37 8.27
C ASP A 149 -0.79 4.08 8.80
N HIS A 150 -0.65 5.39 8.55
CA HIS A 150 0.40 6.23 9.14
C HIS A 150 -0.09 6.87 10.45
N MET A 151 -0.11 6.07 11.53
CA MET A 151 -0.70 6.47 12.82
C MET A 151 -0.13 7.76 13.44
N ALA A 152 1.14 8.10 13.19
CA ALA A 152 1.80 9.27 13.77
C ALA A 152 1.27 10.61 13.25
N VAL A 153 0.80 10.67 12.00
CA VAL A 153 0.37 11.91 11.32
C VAL A 153 -1.08 11.87 10.83
N SER A 154 -1.74 10.72 10.96
CA SER A 154 -3.11 10.53 10.50
C SER A 154 -4.12 11.28 11.37
N LYS A 155 -4.89 12.16 10.73
CA LYS A 155 -6.15 12.68 11.27
C LYS A 155 -7.27 11.67 10.99
N ASP A 156 -7.70 10.96 12.03
CA ASP A 156 -8.65 9.85 11.95
C ASP A 156 -9.63 9.83 13.14
N SER A 157 -10.31 8.70 13.39
CA SER A 157 -11.33 8.62 14.45
C SER A 157 -10.81 8.94 15.84
N ARG A 158 -9.49 8.92 16.08
CA ARG A 158 -8.89 9.42 17.34
C ARG A 158 -9.13 10.92 17.57
N SER A 159 -9.37 11.67 16.49
CA SER A 159 -9.51 13.12 16.49
C SER A 159 -10.92 13.63 16.18
N PHE A 160 -11.71 12.88 15.40
CA PHE A 160 -13.08 13.27 15.04
C PHE A 160 -14.16 12.25 15.43
N GLY A 161 -13.79 11.15 16.09
CA GLY A 161 -14.73 10.12 16.55
C GLY A 161 -15.20 9.17 15.45
N LEU A 162 -16.35 8.52 15.69
CA LEU A 162 -16.92 7.51 14.80
C LEU A 162 -17.48 8.14 13.51
N ILE A 163 -17.37 7.41 12.40
CA ILE A 163 -17.94 7.80 11.11
C ILE A 163 -19.25 7.04 10.85
N LYS A 164 -20.20 7.68 10.20
CA LYS A 164 -21.48 7.08 9.79
C LYS A 164 -21.31 6.35 8.47
N LYS A 165 -22.01 5.23 8.31
CA LYS A 165 -22.13 4.50 7.04
C LYS A 165 -22.54 5.40 5.87
N THR A 166 -23.41 6.37 6.11
CA THR A 166 -23.92 7.32 5.10
C THR A 166 -22.87 8.32 4.62
N GLN A 167 -21.78 8.52 5.36
CA GLN A 167 -20.65 9.36 4.95
C GLN A 167 -19.70 8.62 4.01
N VAL A 168 -19.78 7.29 3.96
CA VAL A 168 -18.86 6.46 3.17
C VAL A 168 -19.34 6.40 1.72
N GLU A 169 -18.47 6.82 0.80
CA GLU A 169 -18.70 6.70 -0.64
C GLU A 169 -18.52 5.25 -1.09
N GLY A 170 -17.50 4.56 -0.56
CA GLY A 170 -17.22 3.19 -0.93
C GLY A 170 -15.88 2.67 -0.44
N ILE A 171 -15.47 1.53 -1.01
CA ILE A 171 -14.27 0.79 -0.63
C ILE A 171 -13.20 0.91 -1.72
N LEU A 172 -11.95 1.08 -1.30
CA LEU A 172 -10.78 1.00 -2.14
C LEU A 172 -10.67 -0.39 -2.80
N THR A 173 -10.59 -0.40 -4.13
CA THR A 173 -10.41 -1.64 -4.91
C THR A 173 -9.08 -1.71 -5.64
N ALA A 174 -8.53 -0.57 -6.05
CA ALA A 174 -7.22 -0.52 -6.69
C ALA A 174 -6.50 0.80 -6.37
N ILE A 175 -5.17 0.70 -6.24
CA ILE A 175 -4.26 1.85 -6.18
C ILE A 175 -3.67 1.99 -7.58
N LEU A 176 -3.93 3.12 -8.20
CA LEU A 176 -3.45 3.46 -9.52
C LEU A 176 -2.15 4.27 -9.39
N PRO A 177 -1.17 4.04 -10.27
CA PRO A 177 0.10 4.75 -10.22
C PRO A 177 -0.14 6.26 -10.28
N SER A 178 0.63 7.00 -9.50
CA SER A 178 0.62 8.46 -9.53
C SER A 178 0.91 8.92 -10.96
N VAL A 179 0.03 9.72 -11.55
CA VAL A 179 0.29 10.38 -12.82
C VAL A 179 0.38 11.88 -12.53
N LYS A 180 1.59 12.38 -12.25
CA LYS A 180 1.83 13.83 -12.24
C LYS A 180 1.53 14.34 -13.66
N GLY A 181 0.54 15.23 -13.79
CA GLY A 181 0.00 15.66 -15.10
C GLY A 181 -1.15 14.78 -15.66
N GLY A 182 -1.61 13.79 -14.89
CA GLY A 182 -2.61 12.80 -15.33
C GLY A 182 -3.98 13.36 -15.70
N ARG A 183 -4.37 14.53 -15.16
CA ARG A 183 -5.63 15.16 -15.56
C ARG A 183 -5.66 15.46 -17.06
N GLN A 184 -4.54 15.90 -17.64
CA GLN A 184 -4.48 16.16 -19.09
C GLN A 184 -4.50 14.87 -19.90
N VAL A 185 -3.72 13.86 -19.49
CA VAL A 185 -3.72 12.54 -20.15
C VAL A 185 -5.12 11.89 -20.11
N LEU A 186 -5.83 12.04 -18.98
CA LEU A 186 -7.16 11.48 -18.78
C LEU A 186 -8.23 12.26 -19.55
N ILE A 187 -8.12 13.60 -19.62
CA ILE A 187 -8.95 14.43 -20.50
C ILE A 187 -8.72 14.05 -21.97
N ILE A 188 -7.48 13.89 -22.42
CA ILE A 188 -7.15 13.51 -23.80
C ILE A 188 -7.76 12.14 -24.14
N LYS A 189 -7.62 11.15 -23.24
CA LYS A 189 -8.24 9.83 -23.39
C LYS A 189 -9.78 9.91 -23.42
N GLY A 190 -10.38 10.72 -22.55
CA GLY A 190 -11.82 10.95 -22.54
C GLY A 190 -12.34 11.59 -23.84
N ILE A 191 -11.63 12.60 -24.36
CA ILE A 191 -11.93 13.22 -25.66
C ILE A 191 -11.81 12.19 -26.79
N ALA A 192 -10.75 11.38 -26.80
CA ALA A 192 -10.57 10.33 -27.80
C ALA A 192 -11.75 9.34 -27.80
N ILE A 193 -12.19 8.87 -26.62
CA ILE A 193 -13.37 8.01 -26.49
C ILE A 193 -14.62 8.72 -27.00
N GLY A 194 -14.85 9.97 -26.62
CA GLY A 194 -15.99 10.75 -27.09
C GLY A 194 -16.04 10.89 -28.62
N VAL A 195 -14.90 11.13 -29.26
CA VAL A 195 -14.80 11.21 -30.73
C VAL A 195 -15.06 9.84 -31.37
N ILE A 196 -14.55 8.74 -30.79
CA ILE A 196 -14.85 7.38 -31.26
C ILE A 196 -16.37 7.12 -31.25
N LEU A 197 -17.05 7.50 -30.16
CA LEU A 197 -18.52 7.35 -30.05
C LEU A 197 -19.27 8.20 -31.07
N LEU A 198 -18.80 9.42 -31.33
CA LEU A 198 -19.38 10.31 -32.34
C LEU A 198 -19.23 9.72 -33.75
N VAL A 199 -18.04 9.21 -34.10
CA VAL A 199 -17.79 8.51 -35.37
C VAL A 199 -18.75 7.33 -35.51
N PHE A 200 -18.91 6.54 -34.44
CA PHE A 200 -19.80 5.40 -34.43
C PHE A 200 -21.27 5.78 -34.65
N GLY A 201 -21.74 6.85 -34.00
CA GLY A 201 -23.10 7.38 -34.16
C GLY A 201 -23.38 7.87 -35.58
N ILE A 202 -22.41 8.54 -36.21
CA ILE A 202 -22.50 8.98 -37.60
C ILE A 202 -22.63 7.78 -38.55
N LEU A 203 -21.76 6.77 -38.37
CA LEU A 203 -21.79 5.55 -39.18
C LEU A 203 -23.11 4.79 -39.01
N ALA A 204 -23.61 4.69 -37.77
CA ALA A 204 -24.89 4.06 -37.44
C ALA A 204 -26.10 4.74 -38.13
N SER A 205 -26.18 6.08 -38.06
CA SER A 205 -27.26 6.85 -38.69
C SER A 205 -27.25 6.67 -40.22
N ARG A 206 -26.08 6.71 -40.84
CA ARG A 206 -25.93 6.50 -42.29
C ARG A 206 -26.30 5.09 -42.71
N PHE A 207 -25.92 4.10 -41.91
CA PHE A 207 -26.32 2.72 -42.14
C PHE A 207 -27.85 2.56 -42.13
N LEU A 208 -28.56 3.22 -41.21
CA LEU A 208 -30.02 3.15 -41.14
C LEU A 208 -30.69 3.72 -42.41
N ILE A 209 -30.19 4.83 -42.95
CA ILE A 209 -30.72 5.43 -44.18
C ILE A 209 -30.48 4.49 -45.37
N HIS A 210 -29.27 3.93 -45.47
CA HIS A 210 -28.95 2.96 -46.52
C HIS A 210 -29.86 1.73 -46.45
N TYR A 211 -30.06 1.19 -45.24
CA TYR A 211 -30.95 0.05 -45.00
C TYR A 211 -32.40 0.35 -45.41
N ARG A 212 -32.95 1.51 -45.02
CA ARG A 212 -34.31 1.93 -45.41
C ARG A 212 -34.47 2.06 -46.93
N MET A 213 -33.45 2.56 -47.61
CA MET A 213 -33.45 2.66 -49.08
C MET A 213 -33.38 1.28 -49.77
N GLU A 214 -32.62 0.34 -49.21
CA GLU A 214 -32.54 -1.04 -49.69
C GLU A 214 -33.89 -1.76 -49.56
N GLN A 215 -34.61 -1.53 -48.44
CA GLN A 215 -35.96 -2.05 -48.24
C GLN A 215 -36.98 -1.42 -49.20
N ALA A 216 -36.93 -0.10 -49.40
CA ALA A 216 -37.83 0.61 -50.31
C ALA A 216 -37.75 0.10 -51.76
N LYS A 217 -36.59 -0.45 -52.17
CA LYS A 217 -36.40 -1.06 -53.49
C LYS A 217 -37.13 -2.40 -53.67
N LYS A 218 -37.37 -3.14 -52.58
CA LYS A 218 -38.02 -4.46 -52.61
C LYS A 218 -39.54 -4.38 -52.70
N LEU A 219 -40.13 -3.21 -52.47
CA LEU A 219 -41.56 -2.98 -52.64
C LEU A 219 -41.91 -3.06 -54.13
N THR A 220 -42.74 -4.04 -54.51
CA THR A 220 -43.28 -4.22 -55.87
C THR A 220 -44.71 -3.69 -55.94
N GLY A 221 -45.13 -3.14 -57.09
CA GLY A 221 -46.49 -2.63 -57.29
C GLY A 221 -46.66 -1.10 -57.27
N HIS A 222 -45.57 -0.33 -57.27
CA HIS A 222 -45.61 1.13 -57.31
C HIS A 222 -45.41 1.70 -58.74
N PRO A 223 -45.90 2.93 -59.04
CA PRO A 223 -45.76 3.56 -60.35
C PRO A 223 -44.29 3.78 -60.77
N ALA A 224 -43.98 3.80 -62.08
CA ALA A 224 -42.62 4.03 -62.59
C ALA A 224 -41.97 5.34 -62.08
N VAL A 225 -42.79 6.36 -61.81
CA VAL A 225 -42.37 7.64 -61.22
C VAL A 225 -41.77 7.47 -59.81
N PHE A 226 -42.28 6.51 -59.02
CA PHE A 226 -41.76 6.19 -57.69
C PHE A 226 -40.32 5.69 -57.77
N TYR A 227 -40.03 4.74 -58.65
CA TYR A 227 -38.67 4.22 -58.83
C TYR A 227 -37.70 5.28 -59.36
N LYS A 228 -38.16 6.17 -60.26
CA LYS A 228 -37.35 7.30 -60.74
C LYS A 228 -37.01 8.27 -59.61
N LYS A 229 -37.97 8.63 -58.75
CA LYS A 229 -37.75 9.46 -57.56
C LYS A 229 -36.83 8.78 -56.52
N LEU A 230 -37.00 7.47 -56.29
CA LEU A 230 -36.15 6.69 -55.39
C LEU A 230 -34.70 6.64 -55.88
N GLN A 231 -34.50 6.53 -57.19
CA GLN A 231 -33.17 6.52 -57.80
C GLN A 231 -32.46 7.88 -57.68
N ILE A 232 -33.20 8.98 -57.86
CA ILE A 232 -32.71 10.36 -57.62
C ILE A 232 -32.34 10.55 -56.14
N LEU A 233 -33.21 10.14 -55.21
CA LEU A 233 -32.94 10.18 -53.76
C LEU A 233 -31.69 9.37 -53.40
N LYS A 234 -31.53 8.18 -53.99
CA LYS A 234 -30.33 7.36 -53.79
C LYS A 234 -29.08 8.09 -54.28
N GLN A 235 -29.11 8.70 -55.46
CA GLN A 235 -27.95 9.42 -56.00
C GLN A 235 -27.56 10.62 -55.12
N LEU A 236 -28.54 11.37 -54.61
CA LEU A 236 -28.34 12.46 -53.65
C LEU A 236 -27.77 11.95 -52.31
N GLU A 237 -28.26 10.82 -51.82
CA GLU A 237 -27.77 10.22 -50.57
C GLU A 237 -26.36 9.64 -50.73
N THR A 238 -26.05 9.05 -51.88
CA THR A 238 -24.72 8.50 -52.18
C THR A 238 -23.66 9.60 -52.27
N GLN A 239 -24.02 10.79 -52.80
CA GLN A 239 -23.13 11.96 -52.76
C GLN A 239 -22.88 12.47 -51.33
N LYS A 240 -23.84 12.37 -50.42
CA LYS A 240 -23.63 12.71 -49.01
C LYS A 240 -22.74 11.68 -48.31
N THR A 241 -22.82 10.40 -48.68
CA THR A 241 -22.00 9.33 -48.07
C THR A 241 -20.50 9.56 -48.24
N THR A 242 -20.04 10.04 -49.39
CA THR A 242 -18.60 10.31 -49.62
C THR A 242 -18.07 11.42 -48.71
N LEU A 243 -18.83 12.51 -48.56
CA LEU A 243 -18.48 13.60 -47.64
C LEU A 243 -18.40 13.11 -46.19
N PHE A 244 -19.37 12.29 -45.77
CA PHE A 244 -19.39 11.74 -44.42
C PHE A 244 -18.26 10.73 -44.18
N LEU A 245 -17.91 9.92 -45.19
CA LEU A 245 -16.76 9.03 -45.12
C LEU A 245 -15.47 9.82 -44.88
N MET A 246 -15.26 10.92 -45.63
CA MET A 246 -14.12 11.83 -45.42
C MET A 246 -14.10 12.45 -44.01
N ILE A 247 -15.26 12.81 -43.46
CA ILE A 247 -15.36 13.34 -42.09
C ILE A 247 -15.00 12.26 -41.07
N THR A 248 -15.50 11.04 -41.22
CA THR A 248 -15.21 9.94 -40.28
C THR A 248 -13.74 9.50 -40.33
N THR A 249 -13.10 9.50 -41.51
CA THR A 249 -11.66 9.22 -41.62
C THR A 249 -10.82 10.32 -41.01
N LEU A 250 -11.20 11.59 -41.18
CA LEU A 250 -10.54 12.72 -40.52
C LEU A 250 -10.65 12.62 -38.99
N LEU A 251 -11.85 12.34 -38.46
CA LEU A 251 -12.07 12.16 -37.02
C LEU A 251 -11.27 10.97 -36.47
N MET A 252 -11.20 9.85 -37.20
CA MET A 252 -10.36 8.71 -36.82
C MET A 252 -8.86 9.08 -36.79
N GLY A 253 -8.40 9.89 -37.76
CA GLY A 253 -7.04 10.42 -37.75
C GLY A 253 -6.74 11.28 -36.51
N ILE A 254 -7.70 12.12 -36.09
CA ILE A 254 -7.60 12.93 -34.87
C ILE A 254 -7.52 12.02 -33.63
N VAL A 255 -8.31 10.95 -33.56
CA VAL A 255 -8.25 9.98 -32.45
C VAL A 255 -6.87 9.33 -32.37
N VAL A 256 -6.33 8.85 -33.49
CA VAL A 256 -4.99 8.22 -33.53
C VAL A 256 -3.93 9.23 -33.09
N PHE A 257 -4.02 10.48 -33.54
CA PHE A 257 -3.11 11.54 -33.13
C PHE A 257 -3.18 11.83 -31.62
N LEU A 258 -4.37 11.93 -31.05
CA LEU A 258 -4.56 12.13 -29.60
C LEU A 258 -4.00 10.96 -28.78
N LEU A 259 -4.20 9.72 -29.24
CA LEU A 259 -3.64 8.53 -28.60
C LEU A 259 -2.10 8.53 -28.68
N MET A 260 -1.53 8.92 -29.81
CA MET A 260 -0.08 9.03 -29.98
C MET A 260 0.54 10.09 -29.05
N VAL A 261 -0.07 11.27 -28.95
CA VAL A 261 0.35 12.30 -27.98
C VAL A 261 0.26 11.79 -26.54
N SER A 262 -0.81 11.07 -26.21
CA SER A 262 -0.96 10.47 -24.88
C SER A 262 0.12 9.41 -24.59
N LEU A 263 0.52 8.59 -25.58
CA LEU A 263 1.57 7.60 -25.41
C LEU A 263 2.93 8.27 -25.20
N PHE A 264 3.24 9.29 -26.01
CA PHE A 264 4.48 10.06 -25.90
C PHE A 264 4.63 10.75 -24.53
N GLN A 265 3.53 11.32 -24.00
CA GLN A 265 3.54 11.91 -22.64
C GLN A 265 3.86 10.87 -21.57
N VAL A 266 3.29 9.67 -21.66
CA VAL A 266 3.53 8.58 -20.70
C VAL A 266 4.99 8.10 -20.79
N GLU A 267 5.52 7.94 -22.00
CA GLU A 267 6.91 7.55 -22.22
C GLU A 267 7.88 8.57 -21.63
N ASN A 268 7.67 9.87 -21.89
CA ASN A 268 8.51 10.93 -21.34
C ASN A 268 8.48 10.96 -19.80
N GLN A 269 7.32 10.71 -19.19
CA GLN A 269 7.18 10.59 -17.73
C GLN A 269 7.90 9.37 -17.18
N PHE A 270 7.86 8.25 -17.90
CA PHE A 270 8.57 7.03 -17.52
C PHE A 270 10.08 7.26 -17.52
N LEU A 271 10.63 7.92 -18.54
CA LEU A 271 12.04 8.27 -18.62
C LEU A 271 12.49 9.14 -17.44
N GLN A 272 11.75 10.21 -17.13
CA GLN A 272 12.07 11.08 -15.99
C GLN A 272 12.04 10.34 -14.65
N ARG A 273 11.09 9.43 -14.46
CA ARG A 273 11.03 8.60 -13.25
C ARG A 273 12.20 7.66 -13.13
N ASN A 274 12.59 7.01 -14.22
CA ASN A 274 13.74 6.10 -14.22
C ASN A 274 15.02 6.85 -13.85
N GLU A 275 15.19 8.08 -14.34
CA GLU A 275 16.32 8.94 -13.97
C GLU A 275 16.30 9.27 -12.47
N GLN A 276 15.14 9.67 -11.92
CA GLN A 276 14.98 9.93 -10.48
C GLN A 276 15.27 8.70 -9.62
N VAL A 277 14.78 7.53 -10.02
CA VAL A 277 15.05 6.27 -9.30
C VAL A 277 16.55 5.96 -9.32
N THR A 278 17.20 6.12 -10.48
CA THR A 278 18.64 5.90 -10.60
C THR A 278 19.44 6.88 -9.71
N GLN A 279 18.98 8.13 -9.61
CA GLN A 279 19.61 9.12 -8.73
C GLN A 279 19.42 8.76 -7.25
N LEU A 280 18.22 8.36 -6.85
CA LEU A 280 17.92 7.90 -5.49
C LEU A 280 18.74 6.68 -5.12
N GLU A 281 18.89 5.70 -6.01
CA GLU A 281 19.74 4.53 -5.80
C GLU A 281 21.21 4.94 -5.55
N LYS A 282 21.73 5.91 -6.32
CA LYS A 282 23.07 6.46 -6.10
C LYS A 282 23.20 7.19 -4.77
N GLU A 283 22.20 7.98 -4.37
CA GLU A 283 22.20 8.67 -3.07
C GLU A 283 22.13 7.68 -1.91
N VAL A 284 21.29 6.65 -2.00
CA VAL A 284 21.22 5.57 -1.00
C VAL A 284 22.55 4.84 -0.90
N GLN A 285 23.18 4.51 -2.04
CA GLN A 285 24.49 3.87 -2.03
C GLN A 285 25.55 4.77 -1.40
N LYS A 286 25.56 6.06 -1.73
CA LYS A 286 26.46 7.04 -1.11
C LYS A 286 26.25 7.15 0.40
N ILE A 287 25.01 7.22 0.87
CA ILE A 287 24.68 7.29 2.30
C ILE A 287 25.15 6.02 3.00
N LYS A 288 24.95 4.84 2.41
CA LYS A 288 25.48 3.57 2.95
C LYS A 288 27.00 3.61 3.06
N THR A 289 27.71 4.06 2.02
CA THR A 289 29.17 4.19 2.09
C THR A 289 29.62 5.19 3.16
N GLN A 290 28.94 6.32 3.30
CA GLN A 290 29.23 7.31 4.35
C GLN A 290 28.93 6.77 5.75
N GLN A 291 27.86 6.00 5.91
CA GLN A 291 27.51 5.33 7.16
C GLN A 291 28.60 4.32 7.54
N ASN A 292 29.04 3.47 6.62
CA ASN A 292 30.12 2.51 6.84
C ASN A 292 31.47 3.21 7.14
N GLU A 293 31.74 4.36 6.51
CA GLU A 293 32.94 5.17 6.81
C GLU A 293 32.88 5.80 8.22
N VAL A 294 31.69 6.19 8.69
CA VAL A 294 31.50 6.70 10.06
C VAL A 294 31.62 5.55 11.06
N LEU A 295 30.99 4.41 10.80
CA LEU A 295 31.00 3.22 11.67
C LEU A 295 32.39 2.60 11.79
N SER A 296 33.17 2.55 10.71
CA SER A 296 34.57 2.10 10.75
C SER A 296 35.48 3.01 11.58
N LYS A 297 35.11 4.29 11.79
CA LYS A 297 35.85 5.24 12.65
C LYS A 297 35.41 5.25 14.11
N VAL A 298 34.32 4.59 14.49
CA VAL A 298 33.89 4.50 15.89
C VAL A 298 34.79 3.49 16.61
N THR A 299 35.84 3.98 17.27
CA THR A 299 36.65 3.16 18.17
C THR A 299 35.94 3.04 19.51
N VAL A 300 35.78 1.80 20.01
CA VAL A 300 35.20 1.59 21.34
C VAL A 300 36.18 1.99 22.44
N ARG A 301 35.66 2.52 23.54
CA ARG A 301 36.43 2.83 24.75
C ARG A 301 36.64 1.57 25.58
N SER A 302 37.69 1.54 26.39
CA SER A 302 37.85 0.49 27.41
C SER A 302 36.82 0.66 28.52
N TYR A 303 36.30 -0.46 29.01
CA TYR A 303 35.36 -0.51 30.13
C TYR A 303 36.03 0.05 31.40
N PRO A 304 35.35 0.92 32.17
CA PRO A 304 35.93 1.53 33.37
C PRO A 304 36.14 0.49 34.48
N GLU A 305 37.25 0.60 35.23
CA GLU A 305 37.55 -0.31 36.35
C GLU A 305 36.52 -0.19 37.50
N GLU A 306 35.91 0.98 37.67
CA GLU A 306 34.85 1.25 38.66
C GLU A 306 33.45 0.77 38.21
N GLY A 307 33.32 0.27 36.97
CA GLY A 307 32.04 -0.13 36.38
C GLY A 307 31.21 1.03 35.82
N ILE A 308 30.06 0.70 35.22
CA ILE A 308 29.09 1.67 34.67
C ILE A 308 27.93 1.98 35.63
N GLY A 309 28.03 1.51 36.87
CA GLY A 309 27.03 1.71 37.91
C GLY A 309 25.82 0.79 37.70
N LEU A 310 26.06 -0.49 37.37
CA LEU A 310 24.99 -1.48 37.25
C LEU A 310 24.25 -1.68 38.58
N ALA A 311 24.91 -1.50 39.73
CA ALA A 311 24.32 -1.61 41.06
C ALA A 311 23.31 -0.49 41.40
N ASP A 312 23.42 0.68 40.76
CA ASP A 312 22.53 1.84 41.02
C ASP A 312 21.15 1.69 40.37
N ILE A 313 21.00 0.70 39.47
CA ILE A 313 19.76 0.42 38.76
C ILE A 313 18.80 -0.35 39.69
N SER A 314 17.53 0.04 39.71
CA SER A 314 16.49 -0.57 40.56
C SER A 314 16.00 -1.93 40.04
N TRP A 315 16.87 -2.93 39.98
CA TRP A 315 16.58 -4.28 39.45
C TRP A 315 15.45 -5.00 40.19
N GLU A 316 15.33 -4.81 41.51
CA GLU A 316 14.28 -5.44 42.31
C GLU A 316 12.87 -4.99 41.91
N ALA A 317 12.72 -3.77 41.39
CA ALA A 317 11.44 -3.23 40.93
C ALA A 317 10.94 -3.96 39.67
N LEU A 318 11.84 -4.54 38.86
CA LEU A 318 11.47 -5.34 37.69
C LEU A 318 10.80 -6.67 38.07
N THR A 319 11.07 -7.20 39.26
CA THR A 319 10.44 -8.45 39.73
C THR A 319 9.02 -8.26 40.29
N LYS A 320 8.56 -7.01 40.43
CA LYS A 320 7.21 -6.67 40.91
C LYS A 320 6.29 -6.43 39.70
N SER A 321 5.28 -7.29 39.53
CA SER A 321 4.44 -7.34 38.32
C SER A 321 3.74 -6.02 37.95
N GLN A 322 3.44 -5.15 38.91
CA GLN A 322 2.68 -3.92 38.68
C GLN A 322 3.53 -2.78 38.09
N GLU A 323 4.86 -2.82 38.24
CA GLU A 323 5.76 -1.75 37.78
C GLU A 323 6.63 -2.19 36.59
N GLN A 324 6.66 -3.49 36.28
CA GLN A 324 7.47 -4.10 35.23
C GLN A 324 7.22 -3.48 33.84
N GLU A 325 5.96 -3.32 33.43
CA GLU A 325 5.58 -2.87 32.08
C GLU A 325 6.06 -1.43 31.77
N ALA A 326 6.20 -0.59 32.81
CA ALA A 326 6.65 0.79 32.67
C ALA A 326 8.15 1.00 32.94
N LEU A 327 8.78 0.14 33.74
CA LEU A 327 10.18 0.25 34.15
C LEU A 327 11.13 -0.51 33.22
N GLN A 328 10.70 -1.65 32.68
CA GLN A 328 11.55 -2.49 31.82
C GLN A 328 12.10 -1.72 30.59
N PRO A 329 11.28 -1.01 29.79
CA PRO A 329 11.80 -0.27 28.63
C PRO A 329 12.74 0.87 29.01
N LYS A 330 12.54 1.48 30.20
CA LYS A 330 13.39 2.57 30.70
C LYS A 330 14.77 2.06 31.09
N ILE A 331 14.83 0.94 31.80
CA ILE A 331 16.09 0.30 32.20
C ILE A 331 16.82 -0.25 30.98
N GLU A 332 16.13 -0.87 30.02
CA GLU A 332 16.73 -1.30 28.74
C GLU A 332 17.32 -0.12 27.95
N THR A 333 16.62 1.01 27.92
CA THR A 333 17.11 2.23 27.26
C THR A 333 18.33 2.81 27.97
N GLU A 334 18.29 2.92 29.30
CA GLU A 334 19.41 3.45 30.10
C GLU A 334 20.64 2.55 29.98
N LEU A 335 20.46 1.24 30.11
CA LEU A 335 21.52 0.24 29.97
C LEU A 335 22.13 0.31 28.56
N THR A 336 21.29 0.36 27.53
CA THR A 336 21.75 0.51 26.14
C THR A 336 22.59 1.79 25.96
N GLN A 337 22.13 2.93 26.47
CA GLN A 337 22.87 4.20 26.37
C GLN A 337 24.23 4.16 27.07
N LYS A 338 24.32 3.51 28.24
CA LYS A 338 25.58 3.34 28.99
C LYS A 338 26.55 2.38 28.30
N LEU A 339 26.06 1.37 27.57
CA LEU A 339 26.87 0.35 26.91
C LEU A 339 27.44 0.79 25.55
N VAL A 340 26.75 1.68 24.83
CA VAL A 340 27.13 2.15 23.48
C VAL A 340 28.61 2.59 23.36
N PRO A 341 29.19 3.36 24.29
CA PRO A 341 30.59 3.80 24.20
C PRO A 341 31.64 2.66 24.25
N TYR A 342 31.26 1.49 24.77
CA TYR A 342 32.17 0.37 25.06
C TYR A 342 31.96 -0.82 24.10
N PHE A 343 30.74 -0.99 23.61
CA PHE A 343 30.39 -2.11 22.74
C PHE A 343 29.93 -1.69 21.34
N GLY A 344 29.83 -0.39 21.06
CA GLY A 344 29.37 0.15 19.78
C GLY A 344 27.85 0.19 19.67
N LEU A 345 27.31 0.01 18.46
CA LEU A 345 25.87 -0.07 18.25
C LEU A 345 25.33 -1.38 18.84
N THR A 346 25.03 -1.34 20.13
CA THR A 346 24.51 -2.44 20.92
C THR A 346 23.11 -2.13 21.41
N GLN A 347 22.30 -3.17 21.56
CA GLN A 347 21.00 -3.12 22.19
C GLN A 347 20.99 -4.17 23.32
N ALA A 348 20.61 -3.74 24.51
CA ALA A 348 20.42 -4.63 25.65
C ALA A 348 18.92 -4.84 25.89
N ILE A 349 18.51 -6.10 25.97
CA ILE A 349 17.14 -6.54 26.24
C ILE A 349 17.17 -7.33 27.55
N ILE A 350 16.19 -7.08 28.41
CA ILE A 350 16.05 -7.78 29.69
C ILE A 350 14.86 -8.72 29.57
N SER A 351 15.03 -9.97 29.98
CA SER A 351 13.95 -10.95 30.07
C SER A 351 13.80 -11.39 31.52
N LEU A 352 12.55 -11.42 32.01
CA LEU A 352 12.22 -11.90 33.36
C LEU A 352 11.46 -13.22 33.24
N ASP A 353 11.97 -14.26 33.90
CA ASP A 353 11.24 -15.51 34.07
C ASP A 353 10.34 -15.41 35.31
N VAL A 354 9.04 -15.17 35.09
CA VAL A 354 8.06 -14.85 36.14
C VAL A 354 7.92 -15.94 37.23
N PRO A 355 7.92 -17.25 36.91
CA PRO A 355 7.84 -18.32 37.91
C PRO A 355 9.05 -18.41 38.84
N SER A 356 10.25 -18.16 38.32
CA SER A 356 11.51 -18.28 39.07
C SER A 356 12.05 -16.92 39.57
N GLN A 357 11.44 -15.82 39.10
CA GLN A 357 11.88 -14.43 39.31
C GLN A 357 13.34 -14.17 38.89
N THR A 358 13.85 -14.94 37.94
CA THR A 358 15.23 -14.79 37.46
C THR A 358 15.29 -13.86 36.26
N LEU A 359 16.35 -13.06 36.19
CA LEU A 359 16.61 -12.16 35.08
C LEU A 359 17.60 -12.79 34.10
N SER A 360 17.41 -12.47 32.82
CA SER A 360 18.34 -12.75 31.74
C SER A 360 18.60 -11.47 30.94
N ILE A 361 19.85 -11.14 30.68
CA ILE A 361 20.23 -10.01 29.82
C ILE A 361 20.69 -10.55 28.49
N ALA A 362 20.07 -10.09 27.40
CA ALA A 362 20.51 -10.36 26.03
C ALA A 362 21.09 -9.07 25.43
N MET A 363 22.35 -9.10 25.02
CA MET A 363 22.99 -7.99 24.31
C MET A 363 23.25 -8.38 22.87
N THR A 364 22.74 -7.59 21.93
CA THR A 364 23.02 -7.76 20.50
C THR A 364 23.77 -6.55 19.98
N GLY A 365 24.94 -6.75 19.38
CA GLY A 365 25.79 -5.69 18.86
C GLY A 365 26.13 -5.85 17.39
N ALA A 366 26.36 -4.73 16.71
CA ALA A 366 26.95 -4.70 15.38
C ALA A 366 28.21 -3.83 15.36
N THR A 367 29.30 -4.36 14.78
CA THR A 367 30.53 -3.58 14.55
C THR A 367 31.05 -3.78 13.12
N GLU A 368 31.77 -2.80 12.58
CA GLU A 368 32.40 -2.90 11.26
C GLU A 368 33.92 -2.67 11.33
N ASN A 369 34.46 -2.49 12.54
CA ASN A 369 35.87 -2.21 12.78
C ASN A 369 36.53 -3.39 13.52
N GLU A 370 37.44 -4.08 12.84
CA GLU A 370 38.20 -5.22 13.37
C GLU A 370 39.09 -4.86 14.58
N GLU A 371 39.58 -3.63 14.69
CA GLU A 371 40.36 -3.19 15.85
C GLU A 371 39.53 -3.15 17.15
N ASN A 372 38.19 -3.05 17.02
CA ASN A 372 37.29 -3.12 18.16
C ASN A 372 37.09 -4.54 18.66
N ARG A 373 37.35 -5.60 17.87
CA ARG A 373 37.09 -7.00 18.24
C ARG A 373 37.72 -7.34 19.59
N LYS A 374 39.02 -7.12 19.72
CA LYS A 374 39.77 -7.42 20.96
C LYS A 374 39.32 -6.57 22.15
N LYS A 375 39.04 -5.29 21.93
CA LYS A 375 38.56 -4.39 23.00
C LYS A 375 37.17 -4.77 23.48
N ILE A 376 36.30 -5.19 22.56
CA ILE A 376 34.96 -5.67 22.87
C ILE A 376 35.07 -6.94 23.72
N GLU A 377 35.92 -7.90 23.37
CA GLU A 377 36.16 -9.11 24.19
C GLU A 377 36.64 -8.76 25.62
N ASP A 378 37.59 -7.85 25.75
CA ASP A 378 38.08 -7.35 27.04
C ASP A 378 36.96 -6.67 27.84
N ASN A 379 36.15 -5.83 27.18
CA ASN A 379 35.03 -5.13 27.78
C ASN A 379 33.91 -6.09 28.22
N ILE A 380 33.66 -7.17 27.47
CA ILE A 380 32.65 -8.17 27.83
C ILE A 380 33.05 -8.86 29.14
N THR A 381 34.33 -9.20 29.28
CA THR A 381 34.86 -9.81 30.50
C THR A 381 34.66 -8.88 31.71
N ALA A 382 34.93 -7.58 31.54
CA ALA A 382 34.72 -6.57 32.59
C ALA A 382 33.22 -6.37 32.92
N PHE A 383 32.35 -6.33 31.91
CA PHE A 383 30.90 -6.21 32.09
C PHE A 383 30.31 -7.43 32.83
N VAL A 384 30.72 -8.64 32.46
CA VAL A 384 30.29 -9.87 33.16
C VAL A 384 30.78 -9.88 34.60
N ALA A 385 31.96 -9.30 34.88
CA ALA A 385 32.47 -9.17 36.24
C ALA A 385 31.65 -8.19 37.10
N GLU A 386 31.25 -7.03 36.57
CA GLU A 386 30.37 -6.07 37.26
C GLU A 386 28.93 -6.61 37.41
N SER A 387 28.43 -7.34 36.41
CA SER A 387 27.07 -7.91 36.41
C SER A 387 26.81 -8.90 37.55
N LYS A 388 27.84 -9.35 38.26
CA LYS A 388 27.73 -10.15 39.50
C LYS A 388 26.95 -9.43 40.59
N GLU A 389 26.99 -8.10 40.61
CA GLU A 389 26.29 -7.26 41.58
C GLU A 389 24.78 -7.18 41.31
N ILE A 390 24.32 -7.65 40.15
CA ILE A 390 22.89 -7.63 39.79
C ILE A 390 22.15 -8.77 40.52
N PRO A 391 21.13 -8.46 41.34
CA PRO A 391 20.38 -9.47 42.07
C PRO A 391 19.51 -10.30 41.11
N LYS A 392 19.46 -11.63 41.34
CA LYS A 392 18.62 -12.59 40.58
C LYS A 392 18.92 -12.69 39.06
N LEU A 393 19.99 -12.07 38.58
CA LEU A 393 20.50 -12.30 37.22
C LEU A 393 21.12 -13.69 37.14
N MET A 394 20.55 -14.56 36.30
CA MET A 394 20.99 -15.96 36.15
C MET A 394 21.66 -16.24 34.83
N GLN A 395 21.37 -15.45 33.80
CA GLN A 395 21.91 -15.65 32.45
C GLN A 395 22.27 -14.32 31.78
N ILE A 396 23.42 -14.30 31.10
CA ILE A 396 23.79 -13.22 30.19
C ILE A 396 24.09 -13.86 28.83
N THR A 397 23.35 -13.46 27.81
CA THR A 397 23.58 -13.86 26.42
C THR A 397 24.14 -12.67 25.67
N ILE A 398 25.29 -12.83 25.03
CA ILE A 398 25.93 -11.76 24.26
C ILE A 398 26.17 -12.26 22.85
N GLU A 399 25.58 -11.58 21.88
CA GLU A 399 25.79 -11.83 20.46
C GLU A 399 26.27 -10.54 19.79
N ILE A 400 27.44 -10.58 19.16
CA ILE A 400 27.97 -9.45 18.42
C ILE A 400 28.27 -9.91 17.00
N GLN A 401 27.64 -9.24 16.06
CA GLN A 401 27.80 -9.47 14.63
C GLN A 401 28.74 -8.41 14.06
N MET A 402 29.57 -8.80 13.12
CA MET A 402 30.40 -7.91 12.34
C MET A 402 29.90 -7.89 10.91
N THR A 403 29.57 -6.70 10.41
CA THR A 403 29.20 -6.53 9.01
C THR A 403 30.37 -5.94 8.25
N THR A 404 30.86 -6.67 7.25
CA THR A 404 31.85 -6.16 6.30
C THR A 404 31.17 -5.83 4.97
N GLU A 405 31.84 -5.16 4.04
CA GLU A 405 31.27 -4.77 2.73
C GLU A 405 30.70 -5.94 1.90
N LYS A 406 30.99 -7.19 2.27
CA LYS A 406 30.58 -8.39 1.51
C LYS A 406 29.69 -9.36 2.30
N GLU A 407 29.90 -9.53 3.61
CA GLU A 407 29.22 -10.53 4.43
C GLU A 407 29.09 -10.09 5.89
N THR A 408 28.07 -10.61 6.59
CA THR A 408 27.86 -10.47 8.04
C THR A 408 28.29 -11.76 8.74
N GLU A 409 29.20 -11.65 9.71
CA GLU A 409 29.73 -12.77 10.49
C GLU A 409 29.48 -12.56 11.99
N THR A 410 29.05 -13.58 12.72
CA THR A 410 28.94 -13.51 14.19
C THR A 410 30.35 -13.64 14.79
N ILE A 411 30.88 -12.54 15.32
CA ILE A 411 32.24 -12.48 15.88
C ILE A 411 32.31 -12.86 17.35
N TYR A 412 31.18 -12.80 18.06
CA TYR A 412 31.10 -13.19 19.46
C TYR A 412 29.69 -13.73 19.76
N GLU A 413 29.59 -14.93 20.33
CA GLU A 413 28.34 -15.54 20.75
C GLU A 413 28.60 -16.38 22.00
N GLU A 414 28.33 -15.80 23.18
CA GLU A 414 28.56 -16.48 24.46
C GLU A 414 27.35 -16.38 25.37
N ILE A 415 27.16 -17.45 26.14
CA ILE A 415 26.15 -17.55 27.20
C ILE A 415 26.89 -17.74 28.51
N PHE A 416 26.66 -16.84 29.44
CA PHE A 416 27.17 -16.89 30.80
C PHE A 416 26.04 -17.27 31.75
N LEU A 417 26.27 -18.26 32.61
CA LEU A 417 25.31 -18.70 33.62
C LEU A 417 25.87 -18.45 35.02
N ARG A 418 25.02 -17.97 35.93
CA ARG A 418 25.39 -17.78 37.33
C ARG A 418 25.46 -19.13 38.03
N GLU A 419 26.59 -19.41 38.70
CA GLU A 419 26.76 -20.64 39.47
C GLU A 419 25.90 -20.62 40.74
N LYS A 420 25.44 -21.81 41.18
CA LYS A 420 24.53 -21.93 42.33
C LYS A 420 25.22 -21.71 43.69
N ASP A 421 26.55 -21.83 43.74
CA ASP A 421 27.34 -21.81 44.97
C ASP A 421 28.42 -20.70 45.02
N THR A 422 28.60 -19.95 43.92
CA THR A 422 29.49 -18.78 43.84
C THR A 422 28.74 -17.65 43.14
N ASP A 423 28.94 -16.40 43.57
CA ASP A 423 28.39 -15.22 42.87
C ASP A 423 29.08 -14.96 41.52
N ALA A 424 29.72 -15.98 40.93
CA ALA A 424 30.43 -15.89 39.67
C ALA A 424 29.58 -16.44 38.51
N PHE A 425 29.81 -15.86 37.34
CA PHE A 425 29.30 -16.39 36.08
C PHE A 425 30.35 -17.31 35.44
N SER A 426 29.94 -18.51 35.04
CA SER A 426 30.75 -19.38 34.20
C SER A 426 30.25 -19.38 32.76
N LYS A 427 31.20 -19.43 31.83
CA LYS A 427 30.94 -19.53 30.39
C LYS A 427 30.43 -20.92 30.06
N VAL A 428 29.34 -21.01 29.31
CA VAL A 428 28.88 -22.28 28.74
C VAL A 428 29.70 -22.55 27.48
N GLU A 429 30.64 -23.51 27.53
CA GLU A 429 31.35 -23.94 26.33
C GLU A 429 30.37 -24.55 25.32
N LYS A 430 30.36 -24.01 24.10
CA LYS A 430 29.60 -24.53 22.97
C LYS A 430 30.24 -25.86 22.56
N ASN A 431 29.58 -26.99 22.85
CA ASN A 431 29.94 -28.27 22.25
C ASN A 431 29.96 -28.10 20.72
N GLU A 432 31.11 -28.35 20.10
CA GLU A 432 31.27 -28.44 18.65
C GLU A 432 30.32 -29.52 18.10
N ALA A 433 29.17 -29.10 17.58
CA ALA A 433 28.23 -30.00 16.91
C ALA A 433 27.55 -29.31 15.72
N ASN A 434 28.31 -29.08 14.65
CA ASN A 434 27.94 -29.43 13.26
C ASN A 434 28.89 -28.76 12.25
N VAL A 435 30.11 -29.27 12.15
CA VAL A 435 30.85 -29.26 10.88
C VAL A 435 30.38 -30.47 10.06
N GLN A 436 29.12 -30.46 9.60
CA GLN A 436 28.67 -31.23 8.45
C GLN A 436 27.41 -30.58 7.85
N LYS A 437 27.61 -29.67 6.91
CA LYS A 437 26.61 -29.38 5.87
C LYS A 437 27.27 -29.45 4.49
N GLY A 438 26.93 -30.53 3.77
CA GLY A 438 26.55 -30.46 2.36
C GLY A 438 27.63 -30.17 1.33
N LYS A 439 28.48 -31.17 1.04
CA LYS A 439 28.80 -31.48 -0.36
C LYS A 439 27.99 -32.71 -0.75
N GLY A 440 26.97 -32.48 -1.57
CA GLY A 440 26.11 -33.48 -2.19
C GLY A 440 25.37 -32.80 -3.33
#